data_AF-A0A7Y2N111-F1
#
_entry.id   AF-A0A7Y2N111-F1
#
_cell.length_a   1.000
_cell.length_b   1.000
_cell.length_c   1.000
_cell.angle_alpha   90.00
_cell.angle_beta   90.00
_cell.angle_gamma   90.00
#
_symmetry.space_group_name_H-M   'P 1'
#
loop_
_entity.id
_entity.type
_entity.pdbx_description
1 polymer ?
#
loop_
_entity_poly.entity_id
_entity_poly.type
_entity_poly.pdbx_seq_one_letter_code
_entity_poly.pdbx_strand_id
1 'polypeptide(L)'
;MRCTGCNYPLWNLKARACPECGLAFCPSEHEFLPNSVRFCCPHCDQSYYGTDGRGHLVPSAFACVSCGRDVEMDAMVLRPAEGVAEAQTRVDDHPWLERANRGVMRGWFATIGRAMVAPGRLMRATPAEGSLGSAWWFIIATSIIVFGLGIGIPFFVIGLIAAFASGDWMEPVLIGASFVGGGVVFTLLMVAVWGLVTHMTLVATGGAAHPIGRTYQALCYSGGANVTTAMPCLGVYPFLFVGLVWWIVSAIFMVGEGQRVSGGRATLAVLALPALFTVLALVGSVGAMYWGLGQAQIAVQSATLQQPHGECSLIVSNLIDFAETDGVWPAHASELIRVGPLTGFDMVAAASDTFESDVPLGDSNLETLATAPEPRREEAIAAASARMPSNVIAHRLGDFVFTYHGVPVVDPPAELWLVVLACDPDRNVDSGIAGSIFVGTADGLVDSFLTSELAARLAEQNGVRQTHGLPPLPALDSITHATPATGG
;
A
#
# COMPACT_ATOMS: atom_id res chain seq x y z
N MET A 1 48.17 2.79 -25.99
CA MET A 1 48.33 1.68 -26.94
C MET A 1 48.90 0.46 -26.21
N ARG A 2 48.28 -0.73 -26.28
CA ARG A 2 48.82 -1.96 -25.66
C ARG A 2 48.62 -3.15 -26.59
N CYS A 3 49.56 -4.10 -26.58
CA CYS A 3 49.49 -5.30 -27.41
C CYS A 3 48.25 -6.12 -27.09
N THR A 4 47.51 -6.55 -28.11
CA THR A 4 46.32 -7.41 -27.95
C THR A 4 46.66 -8.83 -27.49
N GLY A 5 47.90 -9.30 -27.75
CA GLY A 5 48.36 -10.63 -27.32
C GLY A 5 48.83 -10.70 -25.87
N CYS A 6 49.65 -9.75 -25.40
CA CYS A 6 50.27 -9.81 -24.07
C CYS A 6 50.06 -8.56 -23.20
N ASN A 7 49.31 -7.56 -23.69
CA ASN A 7 49.03 -6.30 -22.98
C ASN A 7 50.28 -5.44 -22.64
N TYR A 8 51.41 -5.66 -23.33
CA TYR A 8 52.60 -4.80 -23.23
C TYR A 8 52.34 -3.40 -23.82
N PRO A 9 52.82 -2.29 -23.19
CA PRO A 9 52.69 -0.94 -23.74
C PRO A 9 53.45 -0.75 -25.05
N LEU A 10 52.78 -0.31 -26.11
CA LEU A 10 53.36 -0.21 -27.46
C LEU A 10 53.79 1.22 -27.82
N TRP A 11 54.39 1.93 -26.88
CA TRP A 11 54.80 3.33 -27.07
C TRP A 11 56.25 3.45 -27.50
N ASN A 12 56.53 4.44 -28.36
CA ASN A 12 57.89 4.74 -28.84
C ASN A 12 58.60 3.56 -29.53
N LEU A 13 57.84 2.61 -30.09
CA LEU A 13 58.38 1.46 -30.82
C LEU A 13 58.42 1.75 -32.32
N LYS A 14 59.61 1.56 -32.93
CA LYS A 14 59.79 1.62 -34.39
C LYS A 14 59.51 0.27 -35.06
N ALA A 15 59.89 -0.81 -34.38
CA ALA A 15 59.56 -2.16 -34.79
C ALA A 15 58.05 -2.36 -34.60
N ARG A 16 57.30 -2.58 -35.68
CA ARG A 16 55.83 -2.81 -35.69
C ARG A 16 55.47 -4.20 -35.16
N ALA A 17 56.19 -4.65 -34.15
CA ALA A 17 56.05 -5.92 -33.48
C ALA A 17 56.23 -5.71 -31.98
N CYS A 18 55.38 -6.36 -31.18
CA CYS A 18 55.50 -6.30 -29.74
C CYS A 18 56.84 -6.94 -29.30
N PRO A 19 57.66 -6.26 -28.47
CA PRO A 19 58.95 -6.81 -28.06
C PRO A 19 58.82 -8.03 -27.14
N GLU A 20 57.66 -8.21 -26.48
CA GLU A 20 57.42 -9.34 -25.58
C GLU A 20 56.94 -10.60 -26.31
N CYS A 21 55.93 -10.47 -27.19
CA CYS A 21 55.30 -11.63 -27.82
C CYS A 21 55.50 -11.71 -29.34
N GLY A 22 56.19 -10.74 -29.95
CA GLY A 22 56.44 -10.68 -31.39
C GLY A 22 55.20 -10.36 -32.26
N LEU A 23 54.01 -10.27 -31.67
CA LEU A 23 52.77 -10.00 -32.42
C LEU A 23 52.87 -8.64 -33.12
N ALA A 24 52.62 -8.62 -34.43
CA ALA A 24 52.55 -7.40 -35.22
C ALA A 24 51.40 -6.50 -34.75
N PHE A 25 51.54 -5.19 -34.91
CA PHE A 25 50.49 -4.24 -34.54
C PHE A 25 50.51 -3.01 -35.44
N CYS A 26 49.34 -2.40 -35.63
CA CYS A 26 49.18 -1.15 -36.36
C CYS A 26 48.52 -0.06 -35.49
N PRO A 27 49.02 1.20 -35.50
CA PRO A 27 48.34 2.37 -34.93
C PRO A 27 46.83 2.45 -35.20
N SER A 28 46.40 2.17 -36.43
CA SER A 28 45.00 2.18 -36.87
C SER A 28 44.10 1.15 -36.17
N GLU A 29 44.66 0.11 -35.56
CA GLU A 29 43.94 -0.92 -34.81
C GLU A 29 43.56 -0.47 -33.39
N HIS A 30 44.12 0.66 -32.93
CA HIS A 30 43.89 1.18 -31.58
C HIS A 30 43.13 2.49 -31.62
N GLU A 31 42.19 2.69 -30.70
CA GLU A 31 41.49 3.96 -30.55
C GLU A 31 42.12 4.82 -29.46
N PHE A 32 42.13 6.12 -29.71
CA PHE A 32 42.71 7.11 -28.83
C PHE A 32 41.71 8.23 -28.52
N LEU A 33 41.89 8.89 -27.39
CA LEU A 33 41.22 10.16 -27.17
C LEU A 33 41.76 11.20 -28.18
N PRO A 34 40.91 11.98 -28.86
CA PRO A 34 41.37 13.00 -29.79
C PRO A 34 42.38 13.95 -29.14
N ASN A 35 43.44 14.29 -29.86
CA ASN A 35 44.58 15.11 -29.42
C ASN A 35 45.42 14.54 -28.27
N SER A 36 45.16 13.32 -27.79
CA SER A 36 45.92 12.73 -26.68
C SER A 36 47.22 12.05 -27.12
N VAL A 37 47.39 11.79 -28.42
CA VAL A 37 48.52 11.05 -28.99
C VAL A 37 49.20 11.84 -30.09
N ARG A 38 50.54 11.86 -30.03
CA ARG A 38 51.45 12.30 -31.08
C ARG A 38 51.81 11.14 -31.98
N PHE A 39 51.55 11.32 -33.26
CA PHE A 39 52.05 10.49 -34.34
C PHE A 39 53.33 11.15 -34.85
N CYS A 40 54.49 10.57 -34.56
CA CYS A 40 55.77 11.11 -34.97
C CYS A 40 56.24 10.50 -36.30
N CYS A 41 56.62 11.35 -37.25
CA CYS A 41 57.22 10.94 -38.52
C CYS A 41 58.41 10.00 -38.28
N PRO A 42 58.45 8.81 -38.89
CA PRO A 42 59.54 7.84 -38.66
C PRO A 42 60.91 8.33 -39.16
N HIS A 43 60.94 9.36 -40.01
CA HIS A 43 62.16 9.88 -40.64
C HIS A 43 62.77 11.10 -39.91
N CYS A 44 61.95 11.97 -39.32
CA CYS A 44 62.41 13.24 -38.72
C CYS A 44 61.78 13.58 -37.35
N ASP A 45 60.95 12.70 -36.79
CA ASP A 45 60.27 12.86 -35.50
C ASP A 45 59.27 14.04 -35.42
N GLN A 46 58.95 14.69 -36.56
CA GLN A 46 57.88 15.69 -36.64
C GLN A 46 56.56 15.10 -36.12
N SER A 47 55.94 15.78 -35.15
CA SER A 47 54.71 15.32 -34.49
C SER A 47 53.44 15.83 -35.19
N TYR A 48 52.44 14.96 -35.24
CA TYR A 48 51.09 15.23 -35.70
C TYR A 48 50.10 14.69 -34.68
N TYR A 49 48.89 15.26 -34.60
CA TYR A 49 47.88 14.88 -33.61
C TYR A 49 46.65 14.32 -34.30
N GLY A 50 46.16 13.19 -33.79
CA GLY A 50 44.93 12.59 -34.27
C GLY A 50 43.72 13.40 -33.79
N THR A 51 42.94 13.91 -34.74
CA THR A 51 41.84 14.87 -34.47
C THR A 51 40.46 14.31 -34.80
N ASP A 52 40.38 13.12 -35.41
CA ASP A 52 39.09 12.51 -35.72
C ASP A 52 38.42 11.89 -34.47
N GLY A 53 37.24 11.31 -34.66
CA GLY A 53 36.48 10.69 -33.55
C GLY A 53 37.16 9.48 -32.89
N ARG A 54 38.16 8.87 -33.54
CA ARG A 54 38.94 7.73 -33.03
C ARG A 54 40.33 8.15 -32.53
N GLY A 55 40.63 9.46 -32.57
CA GLY A 55 41.94 10.01 -32.26
C GLY A 55 43.01 9.63 -33.28
N HIS A 56 42.62 9.42 -34.54
CA HIS A 56 43.47 9.11 -35.70
C HIS A 56 43.77 10.35 -36.54
N LEU A 57 44.79 10.25 -37.39
CA LEU A 57 45.18 11.31 -38.33
C LEU A 57 44.20 11.41 -39.51
N VAL A 58 43.91 12.63 -39.92
CA VAL A 58 43.14 12.91 -41.14
C VAL A 58 43.90 13.96 -41.97
N PRO A 59 44.41 13.61 -43.16
CA PRO A 59 44.39 12.28 -43.79
C PRO A 59 45.31 11.27 -43.07
N SER A 60 45.06 9.96 -43.28
CA SER A 60 45.89 8.89 -42.71
C SER A 60 47.23 8.69 -43.43
N ALA A 61 47.41 9.29 -44.60
CA ALA A 61 48.66 9.31 -45.36
C ALA A 61 48.89 10.71 -45.97
N PHE A 62 50.13 11.21 -45.88
CA PHE A 62 50.51 12.54 -46.39
C PHE A 62 52.03 12.72 -46.46
N ALA A 63 52.49 13.76 -47.16
CA ALA A 63 53.90 14.14 -47.16
C ALA A 63 54.26 14.94 -45.89
N CYS A 64 55.27 14.49 -45.14
CA CYS A 64 55.69 15.14 -43.90
C CYS A 64 56.15 16.59 -44.13
N VAL A 65 55.61 17.54 -43.38
CA VAL A 65 55.90 18.98 -43.56
C VAL A 65 57.35 19.37 -43.27
N SER A 66 58.07 18.57 -42.49
CA SER A 66 59.46 18.85 -42.11
C SER A 66 60.47 18.24 -43.08
N CYS A 67 60.28 16.97 -43.49
CA CYS A 67 61.24 16.26 -44.34
C CYS A 67 60.78 15.95 -45.76
N GLY A 68 59.52 16.26 -46.11
CA GLY A 68 58.93 16.05 -47.44
C GLY A 68 58.66 14.60 -47.84
N ARG A 69 59.01 13.62 -47.00
CA ARG A 69 58.77 12.19 -47.30
C ARG A 69 57.33 11.80 -47.03
N ASP A 70 56.79 10.91 -47.87
CA ASP A 70 55.49 10.30 -47.65
C ASP A 70 55.48 9.48 -46.35
N VAL A 71 54.46 9.71 -45.53
CA VAL A 71 54.24 9.01 -44.27
C VAL A 71 52.81 8.49 -44.22
N GLU A 72 52.67 7.26 -43.74
CA GLU A 72 51.39 6.64 -43.39
C GLU A 72 51.28 6.53 -41.88
N MET A 73 50.08 6.74 -41.34
CA MET A 73 49.78 6.70 -39.91
C MET A 73 50.32 5.42 -39.24
N ASP A 74 50.19 4.28 -39.92
CA ASP A 74 50.62 3.00 -39.37
C ASP A 74 52.14 2.83 -39.30
N ALA A 75 52.89 3.60 -40.09
CA ALA A 75 54.34 3.67 -40.04
C ALA A 75 54.88 4.67 -38.99
N MET A 76 54.03 5.50 -38.37
CA MET A 76 54.42 6.58 -37.45
C MET A 76 54.60 6.12 -36.01
N VAL A 77 55.61 6.66 -35.33
CA VAL A 77 55.93 6.30 -33.93
C VAL A 77 54.97 7.03 -33.01
N LEU A 78 54.25 6.29 -32.16
CA LEU A 78 53.25 6.87 -31.26
C LEU A 78 53.92 7.28 -29.94
N ARG A 79 53.62 8.48 -29.48
CA ARG A 79 53.95 8.98 -28.13
C ARG A 79 52.73 9.67 -27.53
N PRO A 80 52.55 9.65 -26.20
CA PRO A 80 51.55 10.52 -25.57
C PRO A 80 51.82 11.99 -25.92
N ALA A 81 50.75 12.78 -26.04
CA ALA A 81 50.85 14.23 -26.16
C ALA A 81 51.59 14.83 -24.97
N GLU A 82 52.14 16.03 -25.15
CA GLU A 82 52.86 16.71 -24.07
C GLU A 82 51.93 16.96 -22.88
N GLY A 83 52.39 16.60 -21.68
CA GLY A 83 51.57 16.67 -20.46
C GLY A 83 50.48 15.59 -20.32
N VAL A 84 50.34 14.68 -21.29
CA VAL A 84 49.36 13.59 -21.25
C VAL A 84 50.05 12.29 -20.85
N ALA A 85 49.59 11.64 -19.78
CA ALA A 85 50.07 10.33 -19.39
C ALA A 85 49.53 9.25 -20.34
N GLU A 86 50.29 8.17 -20.57
CA GLU A 86 49.87 7.06 -21.45
C GLU A 86 48.47 6.52 -21.14
N ALA A 87 48.10 6.44 -19.85
CA ALA A 87 46.79 5.98 -19.41
C ALA A 87 45.64 6.89 -19.87
N GLN A 88 45.90 8.19 -20.01
CA GLN A 88 44.93 9.20 -20.44
C GLN A 88 44.72 9.22 -21.96
N THR A 89 45.48 8.43 -22.72
CA THR A 89 45.31 8.34 -24.17
C THR A 89 44.25 7.31 -24.59
N ARG A 90 43.83 6.45 -23.65
CA ARG A 90 42.87 5.37 -23.90
C ARG A 90 41.45 5.93 -23.93
N VAL A 91 40.66 5.48 -24.88
CA VAL A 91 39.19 5.62 -24.81
C VAL A 91 38.74 4.93 -23.52
N ASP A 92 37.83 5.55 -22.78
CA ASP A 92 37.30 4.97 -21.54
C ASP A 92 36.72 3.58 -21.83
N ASP A 93 37.30 2.51 -21.25
CA ASP A 93 36.75 1.15 -21.42
C ASP A 93 35.51 0.94 -20.54
N HIS A 94 34.48 0.24 -21.02
CA HIS A 94 33.34 -0.16 -20.18
C HIS A 94 33.69 -1.36 -19.28
N PRO A 95 33.74 -1.21 -17.93
CA PRO A 95 34.31 -2.26 -17.07
C PRO A 95 33.57 -3.61 -17.14
N TRP A 96 32.26 -3.59 -17.34
CA TRP A 96 31.47 -4.81 -17.50
C TRP A 96 31.67 -5.50 -18.85
N LEU A 97 31.95 -4.75 -19.93
CA LEU A 97 32.21 -5.37 -21.24
C LEU A 97 33.59 -6.02 -21.23
N GLU A 98 34.56 -5.39 -20.56
CA GLU A 98 35.91 -5.90 -20.32
C GLU A 98 36.01 -6.92 -19.17
N ARG A 99 34.89 -7.49 -18.71
CA ARG A 99 34.87 -8.42 -17.57
C ARG A 99 35.67 -9.70 -17.80
N ALA A 100 35.83 -10.13 -19.05
CA ALA A 100 36.67 -11.29 -19.39
C ALA A 100 38.15 -11.03 -19.05
N ASN A 101 38.61 -9.80 -19.26
CA ASN A 101 40.00 -9.37 -19.00
C ASN A 101 40.21 -8.90 -17.55
N ARG A 102 39.18 -8.36 -16.89
CA ARG A 102 39.25 -7.80 -15.53
C ARG A 102 38.83 -8.75 -14.42
N GLY A 103 38.09 -9.81 -14.77
CA GLY A 103 37.35 -10.66 -13.85
C GLY A 103 35.93 -10.12 -13.59
N VAL A 104 34.95 -11.03 -13.46
CA VAL A 104 33.52 -10.69 -13.38
C VAL A 104 33.19 -9.77 -12.22
N MET A 105 33.66 -10.09 -11.00
CA MET A 105 33.36 -9.29 -9.80
C MET A 105 34.00 -7.89 -9.87
N ARG A 106 35.25 -7.79 -10.34
CA ARG A 106 35.93 -6.49 -10.50
C ARG A 106 35.25 -5.64 -11.57
N GLY A 107 34.85 -6.24 -12.69
CA GLY A 107 34.07 -5.58 -13.73
C GLY A 107 32.71 -5.08 -13.22
N TRP A 108 32.03 -5.89 -12.40
CA TRP A 108 30.75 -5.53 -11.78
C TRP A 108 30.87 -4.33 -10.84
N PHE A 109 31.75 -4.41 -9.82
CA PHE A 109 31.95 -3.30 -8.87
C PHE A 109 32.45 -2.02 -9.54
N ALA A 110 33.34 -2.13 -10.53
CA ALA A 110 33.82 -0.97 -11.28
C ALA A 110 32.70 -0.32 -12.13
N THR A 111 31.78 -1.12 -12.65
CA THR A 111 30.61 -0.61 -13.40
C THR A 111 29.64 0.09 -12.47
N ILE A 112 29.36 -0.48 -11.29
CA ILE A 112 28.58 0.17 -10.23
C ILE A 112 29.18 1.51 -9.84
N GLY A 113 30.47 1.54 -9.48
CA GLY A 113 31.13 2.78 -9.06
C GLY A 113 31.07 3.87 -10.14
N ARG A 114 31.24 3.50 -11.42
CA ARG A 114 31.09 4.44 -12.53
C ARG A 114 29.64 4.85 -12.80
N ALA A 115 28.68 3.95 -12.66
CA ALA A 115 27.25 4.26 -12.81
C ALA A 115 26.82 5.28 -11.74
N MET A 116 27.39 5.20 -10.54
CA MET A 116 27.11 6.13 -9.45
C MET A 116 27.83 7.48 -9.64
N VAL A 117 29.12 7.48 -10.00
CA VAL A 117 29.93 8.72 -9.95
C VAL A 117 30.04 9.43 -11.30
N ALA A 118 30.05 8.67 -12.40
CA ALA A 118 30.25 9.22 -13.75
C ALA A 118 29.38 8.50 -14.81
N PRO A 119 28.04 8.47 -14.64
CA PRO A 119 27.12 7.74 -15.53
C PRO A 119 27.28 8.12 -17.00
N GLY A 120 27.41 9.41 -17.33
CA GLY A 120 27.62 9.85 -18.72
C GLY A 120 28.92 9.28 -19.34
N ARG A 121 30.04 9.26 -18.59
CA ARG A 121 31.29 8.65 -19.08
C ARG A 121 31.15 7.15 -19.29
N LEU A 122 30.42 6.47 -18.39
CA LEU A 122 30.11 5.05 -18.55
C LEU A 122 29.30 4.80 -19.84
N MET A 123 28.34 5.66 -20.15
CA MET A 123 27.58 5.53 -21.39
C MET A 123 28.42 5.81 -22.64
N ARG A 124 29.32 6.81 -22.60
CA ARG A 124 30.29 7.05 -23.69
C ARG A 124 31.18 5.85 -23.95
N ALA A 125 31.65 5.20 -22.88
CA ALA A 125 32.43 3.97 -22.94
C ALA A 125 31.64 2.78 -23.49
N THR A 126 30.31 2.86 -23.55
CA THR A 126 29.45 1.80 -24.08
C THR A 126 29.34 1.95 -25.61
N PRO A 127 29.76 0.96 -26.43
CA PRO A 127 29.58 1.02 -27.88
C PRO A 127 28.10 1.10 -28.28
N ALA A 128 27.76 1.91 -29.28
CA ALA A 128 26.38 2.09 -29.73
C ALA A 128 25.77 0.77 -30.27
N GLU A 129 26.59 -0.04 -30.93
CA GLU A 129 26.24 -1.36 -31.47
C GLU A 129 26.51 -2.50 -30.46
N GLY A 130 26.79 -2.15 -29.19
CA GLY A 130 27.09 -3.12 -28.15
C GLY A 130 25.93 -4.09 -27.87
N SER A 131 26.26 -5.30 -27.42
CA SER A 131 25.28 -6.35 -27.09
C SER A 131 24.28 -5.91 -26.02
N LEU A 132 22.99 -5.92 -26.34
CA LEU A 132 21.91 -5.76 -25.36
C LEU A 132 21.89 -6.87 -24.31
N GLY A 133 22.23 -8.09 -24.70
CA GLY A 133 22.32 -9.22 -23.77
C GLY A 133 23.33 -8.98 -22.65
N SER A 134 24.45 -8.30 -22.96
CA SER A 134 25.44 -7.91 -21.93
C SER A 134 24.87 -6.90 -20.94
N ALA A 135 24.04 -5.96 -21.39
CA ALA A 135 23.39 -4.97 -20.53
C ALA A 135 22.31 -5.62 -19.65
N TRP A 136 21.46 -6.46 -20.23
CA TRP A 136 20.48 -7.25 -19.48
C TRP A 136 21.13 -8.17 -18.45
N TRP A 137 22.24 -8.82 -18.81
CA TRP A 137 22.98 -9.66 -17.87
C TRP A 137 23.51 -8.86 -16.68
N PHE A 138 23.98 -7.62 -16.90
CA PHE A 138 24.43 -6.75 -15.81
C PHE A 138 23.29 -6.42 -14.83
N ILE A 139 22.12 -6.04 -15.33
CA ILE A 139 21.00 -5.70 -14.44
C ILE A 139 20.46 -6.95 -13.75
N ILE A 140 20.39 -8.11 -14.40
CA ILE A 140 20.01 -9.38 -13.77
C ILE A 140 20.95 -9.72 -12.61
N ALA A 141 22.27 -9.70 -12.86
CA ALA A 141 23.27 -9.97 -11.82
C ALA A 141 23.17 -8.97 -10.67
N THR A 142 22.98 -7.68 -10.97
CA THR A 142 22.81 -6.64 -9.96
C THR A 142 21.52 -6.84 -9.15
N SER A 143 20.40 -7.16 -9.79
CA SER A 143 19.12 -7.42 -9.13
C SER A 143 19.20 -8.65 -8.22
N ILE A 144 19.82 -9.75 -8.65
CA ILE A 144 20.00 -10.94 -7.80
C ILE A 144 20.76 -10.57 -6.52
N ILE A 145 21.82 -9.77 -6.63
CA ILE A 145 22.60 -9.34 -5.46
C ILE A 145 21.78 -8.38 -4.59
N VAL A 146 21.08 -7.42 -5.18
CA VAL A 146 20.26 -6.44 -4.47
C VAL A 146 19.13 -7.12 -3.70
N PHE A 147 18.32 -7.94 -4.37
CA PHE A 147 17.21 -8.63 -3.70
C PHE A 147 17.71 -9.74 -2.80
N GLY A 148 18.77 -10.46 -3.17
CA GLY A 148 19.37 -11.50 -2.35
C GLY A 148 19.90 -10.96 -1.03
N LEU A 149 20.75 -9.93 -1.06
CA LEU A 149 21.34 -9.36 0.15
C LEU A 149 20.37 -8.45 0.91
N GLY A 150 19.60 -7.63 0.20
CA GLY A 150 18.74 -6.62 0.83
C GLY A 150 17.43 -7.16 1.42
N ILE A 151 16.87 -8.22 0.82
CA ILE A 151 15.56 -8.76 1.23
C ILE A 151 15.65 -10.27 1.52
N GLY A 152 16.20 -11.05 0.59
CA GLY A 152 16.25 -12.51 0.68
C GLY A 152 16.93 -13.01 1.95
N ILE A 153 18.15 -12.55 2.26
CA ILE A 153 18.89 -12.96 3.45
C ILE A 153 18.17 -12.55 4.74
N PRO A 154 17.74 -11.29 4.94
CA PRO A 154 16.98 -10.92 6.14
C PRO A 154 15.73 -11.78 6.38
N PHE A 155 14.91 -12.00 5.33
CA PHE A 155 13.71 -12.85 5.44
C PHE A 155 14.07 -14.32 5.67
N PHE A 156 15.13 -14.82 5.04
CA PHE A 156 15.64 -16.15 5.29
C PHE A 156 16.11 -16.32 6.74
N VAL A 157 16.81 -15.34 7.32
CA VAL A 157 17.28 -15.38 8.71
C VAL A 157 16.11 -15.33 9.69
N ILE A 158 15.14 -14.42 9.48
CA ILE A 158 13.93 -14.33 10.31
C ILE A 158 13.14 -15.64 10.23
N GLY A 159 12.94 -16.14 9.01
CA GLY A 159 12.24 -17.39 8.80
C GLY A 159 13.00 -18.60 9.37
N LEU A 160 14.34 -18.60 9.38
CA LEU A 160 15.14 -19.64 10.03
C LEU A 160 14.90 -19.64 11.55
N ILE A 161 14.81 -18.47 12.18
CA ILE A 161 14.48 -18.35 13.61
C ILE A 161 13.07 -18.90 13.88
N ALA A 162 12.09 -18.58 13.04
CA ALA A 162 10.73 -19.11 13.14
C ALA A 162 10.67 -20.64 12.91
N ALA A 163 11.43 -21.14 11.93
CA ALA A 163 11.53 -22.56 11.60
C ALA A 163 12.11 -23.38 12.76
N PHE A 164 13.06 -22.84 13.52
CA PHE A 164 13.56 -23.51 14.72
C PHE A 164 12.48 -23.66 15.81
N ALA A 165 11.48 -22.76 15.83
CA ALA A 165 10.36 -22.84 16.76
C ALA A 165 9.24 -23.75 16.26
N SER A 166 8.95 -23.76 14.95
CA SER A 166 7.83 -24.52 14.36
C SER A 166 8.21 -25.90 13.83
N GLY A 167 9.50 -26.16 13.55
CA GLY A 167 9.99 -27.35 12.87
C GLY A 167 9.82 -27.32 11.35
N ASP A 168 9.19 -26.29 10.78
CA ASP A 168 8.99 -26.14 9.33
C ASP A 168 10.01 -25.16 8.72
N TRP A 169 10.93 -25.70 7.93
CA TRP A 169 11.98 -24.93 7.25
C TRP A 169 11.65 -24.60 5.79
N MET A 170 10.61 -25.19 5.21
CA MET A 170 10.33 -25.06 3.78
C MET A 170 9.65 -23.73 3.46
N GLU A 171 8.72 -23.28 4.32
CA GLU A 171 8.01 -22.01 4.14
C GLU A 171 8.97 -20.79 4.07
N PRO A 172 9.91 -20.58 5.02
CA PRO A 172 10.93 -19.53 4.93
C PRO A 172 11.76 -19.51 3.65
N VAL A 173 12.16 -20.70 3.17
CA VAL A 173 12.96 -20.84 1.95
C VAL A 173 12.15 -20.39 0.74
N LEU A 174 10.90 -20.83 0.65
CA LEU A 174 10.00 -20.46 -0.45
C LEU A 174 9.69 -18.97 -0.43
N ILE A 175 9.48 -18.38 0.74
CA ILE A 175 9.28 -16.93 0.90
C ILE A 175 10.53 -16.17 0.42
N GLY A 176 11.71 -16.51 0.92
CA GLY A 176 12.96 -15.87 0.52
C GLY A 176 13.26 -15.99 -0.98
N ALA A 177 13.08 -17.19 -1.54
CA ALA A 177 13.23 -17.44 -2.97
C ALA A 177 12.21 -16.65 -3.81
N SER A 178 10.96 -16.54 -3.33
CA SER A 178 9.90 -15.76 -4.01
C SER A 178 10.22 -14.27 -4.04
N PHE A 179 10.80 -13.71 -2.97
CA PHE A 179 11.24 -12.31 -2.97
C PHE A 179 12.38 -12.06 -3.96
N VAL A 180 13.38 -12.95 -4.01
CA VAL A 180 14.51 -12.80 -4.95
C VAL A 180 14.04 -12.99 -6.40
N GLY A 181 13.34 -14.09 -6.69
CA GLY A 181 12.84 -14.40 -8.02
C GLY A 181 11.82 -13.37 -8.50
N GLY A 182 10.82 -13.05 -7.66
CA GLY A 182 9.80 -12.05 -7.94
C GLY A 182 10.39 -10.65 -8.11
N GLY A 183 11.34 -10.25 -7.27
CA GLY A 183 12.03 -8.95 -7.37
C GLY A 183 12.84 -8.81 -8.66
N VAL A 184 13.57 -9.88 -9.05
CA VAL A 184 14.29 -9.91 -10.33
C VAL A 184 13.32 -9.80 -11.50
N VAL A 185 12.27 -10.62 -11.56
CA VAL A 185 11.25 -10.57 -12.63
C VAL A 185 10.60 -9.19 -12.70
N PHE A 186 10.20 -8.64 -11.55
CA PHE A 186 9.63 -7.30 -11.46
C PHE A 186 10.58 -6.23 -12.01
N THR A 187 11.87 -6.29 -11.66
CA THR A 187 12.87 -5.34 -12.17
C THR A 187 13.01 -5.43 -13.68
N LEU A 188 12.99 -6.64 -14.25
CA LEU A 188 13.11 -6.82 -15.70
C LEU A 188 11.87 -6.26 -16.43
N LEU A 189 10.68 -6.53 -15.93
CA LEU A 189 9.43 -6.00 -16.47
C LEU A 189 9.40 -4.47 -16.36
N MET A 190 9.79 -3.94 -15.20
CA MET A 190 9.86 -2.49 -15.00
C MET A 190 10.87 -1.84 -15.94
N VAL A 191 12.10 -2.36 -16.05
CA VAL A 191 13.10 -1.82 -17.00
C VAL A 191 12.62 -1.92 -18.45
N ALA A 192 11.91 -3.00 -18.82
CA ALA A 192 11.31 -3.15 -20.15
C ALA A 192 10.28 -2.03 -20.43
N VAL A 193 9.29 -1.87 -19.55
CA VAL A 193 8.26 -0.83 -19.70
C VAL A 193 8.87 0.57 -19.65
N TRP A 194 9.79 0.81 -18.72
CA TRP A 194 10.45 2.10 -18.54
C TRP A 194 11.32 2.47 -19.75
N GLY A 195 12.07 1.52 -20.32
CA GLY A 195 12.83 1.75 -21.55
C GLY A 195 11.96 2.10 -22.73
N LEU A 196 10.82 1.42 -22.89
CA LEU A 196 9.84 1.73 -23.92
C LEU A 196 9.26 3.14 -23.74
N VAL A 197 8.75 3.47 -22.55
CA VAL A 197 8.16 4.79 -22.27
C VAL A 197 9.19 5.91 -22.42
N THR A 198 10.41 5.71 -21.93
CA THR A 198 11.51 6.67 -22.08
C THR A 198 11.81 6.92 -23.56
N HIS A 199 11.93 5.86 -24.35
CA HIS A 199 12.24 5.99 -25.77
C HIS A 199 11.09 6.63 -26.57
N MET A 200 9.84 6.23 -26.33
CA MET A 200 8.67 6.85 -26.96
C MET A 200 8.58 8.34 -26.63
N THR A 201 8.87 8.73 -25.38
CA THR A 201 8.89 10.14 -24.97
C THR A 201 9.99 10.93 -25.69
N LEU A 202 11.18 10.35 -25.87
CA LEU A 202 12.24 11.00 -26.65
C LEU A 202 11.84 11.20 -28.11
N VAL A 203 11.25 10.18 -28.74
CA VAL A 203 10.76 10.25 -30.13
C VAL A 203 9.69 11.33 -30.27
N ALA A 204 8.68 11.33 -29.38
CA ALA A 204 7.58 12.30 -29.40
C ALA A 204 8.03 13.75 -29.16
N THR A 205 9.11 13.97 -28.41
CA THR A 205 9.60 15.31 -28.03
C THR A 205 10.72 15.85 -28.92
N GLY A 206 11.01 15.21 -30.06
CA GLY A 206 12.00 15.69 -31.04
C GLY A 206 13.02 14.66 -31.50
N GLY A 207 12.66 13.36 -31.54
CA GLY A 207 13.50 12.29 -32.07
C GLY A 207 14.58 11.76 -31.11
N ALA A 208 15.14 10.59 -31.46
CA ALA A 208 16.26 9.94 -30.77
C ALA A 208 17.41 9.69 -31.76
N ALA A 209 18.66 9.91 -31.35
CA ALA A 209 19.80 9.73 -32.25
C ALA A 209 20.12 8.25 -32.53
N HIS A 210 19.72 7.35 -31.62
CA HIS A 210 20.00 5.92 -31.72
C HIS A 210 18.73 5.08 -31.48
N PRO A 211 18.70 3.81 -31.93
CA PRO A 211 17.57 2.90 -31.70
C PRO A 211 17.27 2.66 -30.22
N ILE A 212 16.08 2.10 -29.92
CA ILE A 212 15.63 1.79 -28.56
C ILE A 212 16.61 0.95 -27.75
N GLY A 213 17.39 0.08 -28.40
CA GLY A 213 18.44 -0.69 -27.74
C GLY A 213 19.42 0.18 -26.94
N ARG A 214 19.74 1.37 -27.44
CA ARG A 214 20.63 2.32 -26.75
C ARG A 214 20.01 2.88 -25.48
N THR A 215 18.68 3.08 -25.46
CA THR A 215 17.95 3.46 -24.24
C THR A 215 17.99 2.33 -23.20
N TYR A 216 17.81 1.07 -23.61
CA TYR A 216 17.91 -0.07 -22.69
C TYR A 216 19.32 -0.24 -22.12
N GLN A 217 20.38 -0.06 -22.93
CA GLN A 217 21.75 -0.05 -22.40
C GLN A 217 21.92 0.99 -21.28
N ALA A 218 21.41 2.20 -21.49
CA ALA A 218 21.46 3.27 -20.49
C ALA A 218 20.72 2.90 -19.20
N LEU A 219 19.50 2.36 -19.30
CA LEU A 219 18.71 1.97 -18.13
C LEU A 219 19.30 0.76 -17.38
N CYS A 220 19.74 -0.28 -18.10
CA CYS A 220 20.32 -1.46 -17.47
C CYS A 220 21.64 -1.14 -16.76
N TYR A 221 22.54 -0.39 -17.40
CA TYR A 221 23.84 -0.05 -16.79
C TYR A 221 23.73 1.01 -15.69
N SER A 222 22.77 1.94 -15.77
CA SER A 222 22.50 2.86 -14.66
C SER A 222 21.96 2.15 -13.43
N GLY A 223 21.34 0.96 -13.59
CA GLY A 223 20.84 0.15 -12.48
C GLY A 223 21.91 -0.30 -11.48
N GLY A 224 23.20 -0.12 -11.77
CA GLY A 224 24.27 -0.27 -10.77
C GLY A 224 24.09 0.65 -9.55
N ALA A 225 23.43 1.81 -9.72
CA ALA A 225 23.06 2.71 -8.63
C ALA A 225 22.14 2.07 -7.58
N ASN A 226 21.35 1.07 -7.97
CA ASN A 226 20.44 0.37 -7.06
C ASN A 226 21.16 -0.50 -6.03
N VAL A 227 22.47 -0.73 -6.14
CA VAL A 227 23.23 -1.51 -5.12
C VAL A 227 23.12 -0.91 -3.72
N THR A 228 22.87 0.40 -3.63
CA THR A 228 22.64 1.11 -2.37
C THR A 228 21.44 0.56 -1.59
N THR A 229 20.45 -0.01 -2.28
CA THR A 229 19.27 -0.65 -1.67
C THR A 229 19.57 -2.04 -1.09
N ALA A 230 20.71 -2.66 -1.46
CA ALA A 230 21.11 -3.97 -0.96
C ALA A 230 21.59 -3.95 0.50
N MET A 231 21.84 -2.77 1.06
CA MET A 231 22.36 -2.59 2.42
C MET A 231 21.23 -2.77 3.45
N PRO A 232 21.18 -3.85 4.24
CA PRO A 232 19.99 -4.18 5.06
C PRO A 232 19.59 -3.09 6.07
N CYS A 233 20.58 -2.41 6.66
CA CYS A 233 20.35 -1.38 7.69
C CYS A 233 20.09 0.02 7.11
N LEU A 234 20.21 0.18 5.79
CA LEU A 234 19.98 1.45 5.11
C LEU A 234 18.78 1.33 4.16
N GLY A 235 18.73 0.28 3.33
CA GLY A 235 17.91 0.21 2.12
C GLY A 235 16.39 0.13 2.29
N VAL A 236 15.84 -0.50 3.34
CA VAL A 236 14.40 -0.88 3.32
C VAL A 236 13.44 0.24 3.71
N TYR A 237 13.87 1.22 4.53
CA TYR A 237 12.94 2.24 5.07
C TYR A 237 13.15 3.64 4.44
N PRO A 238 14.07 4.52 4.90
CA PRO A 238 14.22 5.83 4.27
C PRO A 238 15.10 5.84 3.02
N PHE A 239 16.02 4.87 2.84
CA PHE A 239 16.97 4.90 1.73
C PHE A 239 16.50 4.19 0.45
N LEU A 240 15.33 3.53 0.45
CA LEU A 240 14.72 3.03 -0.79
C LEU A 240 14.55 4.18 -1.79
N PHE A 241 14.10 5.33 -1.29
CA PHE A 241 13.97 6.56 -2.08
C PHE A 241 15.32 7.09 -2.55
N VAL A 242 16.36 7.02 -1.72
CA VAL A 242 17.71 7.49 -2.10
C VAL A 242 18.27 6.65 -3.24
N GLY A 243 18.17 5.32 -3.15
CA GLY A 243 18.61 4.42 -4.21
C GLY A 243 17.85 4.64 -5.52
N LEU A 244 16.53 4.76 -5.45
CA LEU A 244 15.68 5.02 -6.62
C LEU A 244 15.97 6.38 -7.25
N VAL A 245 16.06 7.45 -6.45
CA VAL A 245 16.39 8.80 -6.93
C VAL A 245 17.78 8.80 -7.57
N TRP A 246 18.75 8.14 -6.95
CA TRP A 246 20.10 8.05 -7.51
C TRP A 246 20.13 7.28 -8.83
N TRP A 247 19.37 6.19 -8.93
CA TRP A 247 19.22 5.46 -10.19
C TRP A 247 18.58 6.32 -11.28
N ILE A 248 17.52 7.08 -10.97
CA ILE A 248 16.91 8.04 -11.90
C ILE A 248 17.94 9.06 -12.39
N VAL A 249 18.73 9.64 -11.49
CA VAL A 249 19.78 10.61 -11.85
C VAL A 249 20.81 9.97 -12.79
N SER A 250 21.31 8.77 -12.46
CA SER A 250 22.23 8.03 -13.33
C SER A 250 21.61 7.72 -14.69
N ALA A 251 20.35 7.30 -14.73
CA ALA A 251 19.61 7.03 -15.95
C ALA A 251 19.46 8.29 -16.82
N ILE A 252 19.14 9.46 -16.24
CA ILE A 252 19.03 10.73 -16.97
C ILE A 252 20.34 11.06 -17.69
N PHE A 253 21.49 10.99 -16.97
CA PHE A 253 22.79 11.26 -17.58
C PHE A 253 23.16 10.23 -18.66
N MET A 254 22.91 8.94 -18.42
CA MET A 254 23.20 7.90 -19.41
C MET A 254 22.29 8.00 -20.64
N VAL A 255 21.01 8.34 -20.47
CA VAL A 255 20.08 8.53 -21.59
C VAL A 255 20.45 9.79 -22.38
N GLY A 256 20.75 10.90 -21.71
CA GLY A 256 21.17 12.15 -22.35
C GLY A 256 22.40 11.95 -23.23
N GLU A 257 23.44 11.31 -22.66
CA GLU A 257 24.66 10.99 -23.40
C GLU A 257 24.42 9.93 -24.48
N GLY A 258 23.73 8.85 -24.13
CA GLY A 258 23.51 7.69 -24.99
C GLY A 258 22.66 8.01 -26.22
N GLN A 259 21.69 8.92 -26.09
CA GLN A 259 20.78 9.35 -27.17
C GLN A 259 21.14 10.71 -27.76
N ARG A 260 22.22 11.34 -27.31
CA ARG A 260 22.69 12.68 -27.76
C ARG A 260 21.60 13.75 -27.67
N VAL A 261 20.85 13.76 -26.57
CA VAL A 261 19.78 14.74 -26.31
C VAL A 261 20.17 15.68 -25.17
N SER A 262 19.50 16.83 -25.10
CA SER A 262 19.70 17.77 -23.99
C SER A 262 19.26 17.16 -22.64
N GLY A 263 19.88 17.62 -21.55
CA GLY A 263 19.58 17.12 -20.20
C GLY A 263 18.12 17.28 -19.81
N GLY A 264 17.45 18.37 -20.20
CA GLY A 264 16.02 18.59 -19.96
C GLY A 264 15.14 17.56 -20.67
N ARG A 265 15.44 17.21 -21.93
CA ARG A 265 14.72 16.17 -22.67
C ARG A 265 14.94 14.78 -22.09
N ALA A 266 16.17 14.46 -21.69
CA ALA A 266 16.46 13.21 -20.99
C ALA A 266 15.72 13.11 -19.64
N THR A 267 15.66 14.21 -18.89
CA THR A 267 14.92 14.30 -17.61
C THR A 267 13.43 14.03 -17.82
N LEU A 268 12.79 14.73 -18.76
CA LEU A 268 11.39 14.50 -19.09
C LEU A 268 11.12 13.06 -19.50
N ALA A 269 11.97 12.48 -20.35
CA ALA A 269 11.80 11.12 -20.84
C ALA A 269 11.92 10.06 -19.73
N VAL A 270 12.93 10.17 -18.86
CA VAL A 270 13.14 9.21 -17.76
C VAL A 270 12.08 9.38 -16.67
N LEU A 271 11.64 10.60 -16.37
CA LEU A 271 10.62 10.86 -15.34
C LEU A 271 9.18 10.57 -15.79
N ALA A 272 8.93 10.37 -17.09
CA ALA A 272 7.59 10.15 -17.63
C ALA A 272 6.86 8.98 -16.94
N LEU A 273 7.53 7.84 -16.75
CA LEU A 273 6.92 6.67 -16.12
C LEU A 273 6.70 6.86 -14.60
N PRO A 274 7.70 7.31 -13.80
CA PRO A 274 7.47 7.65 -12.40
C PRO A 274 6.33 8.66 -12.20
N ALA A 275 6.28 9.73 -13.01
CA ALA A 275 5.23 10.73 -12.92
C ALA A 275 3.84 10.14 -13.19
N LEU A 276 3.71 9.28 -14.21
CA LEU A 276 2.46 8.56 -14.49
C LEU A 276 2.01 7.70 -13.31
N PHE A 277 2.92 6.93 -12.70
CA PHE A 277 2.61 6.15 -11.51
C PHE A 277 2.18 7.00 -10.32
N THR A 278 2.84 8.14 -10.09
CA THR A 278 2.45 9.07 -9.02
C THR A 278 1.04 9.61 -9.22
N VAL A 279 0.67 9.99 -10.45
CA VAL A 279 -0.68 10.46 -10.78
C VAL A 279 -1.71 9.35 -10.59
N LEU A 280 -1.44 8.14 -11.10
CA LEU A 280 -2.36 6.99 -10.94
C LEU A 280 -2.55 6.59 -9.48
N ALA A 281 -1.48 6.61 -8.67
CA ALA A 281 -1.54 6.30 -7.25
C ALA A 281 -2.37 7.34 -6.49
N LEU A 282 -2.22 8.63 -6.81
CA LEU A 282 -3.02 9.71 -6.21
C LEU A 282 -4.50 9.59 -6.58
N VAL A 283 -4.81 9.32 -7.85
CA VAL A 283 -6.21 9.13 -8.29
C VAL A 283 -6.80 7.88 -7.64
N GLY A 284 -6.04 6.79 -7.58
CA GLY A 284 -6.45 5.54 -6.93
C GLY A 284 -6.69 5.70 -5.44
N SER A 285 -5.83 6.45 -4.72
CA SER A 285 -6.00 6.67 -3.28
C SER A 285 -7.23 7.52 -2.97
N VAL A 286 -7.49 8.54 -3.78
CA VAL A 286 -8.72 9.35 -3.68
C VAL A 286 -9.96 8.49 -3.97
N GLY A 287 -9.93 7.65 -5.01
CA GLY A 287 -11.01 6.72 -5.33
C GLY A 287 -11.28 5.71 -4.20
N ALA A 288 -10.23 5.14 -3.63
CA ALA A 288 -10.32 4.22 -2.49
C ALA A 288 -10.90 4.91 -1.24
N MET A 289 -10.52 6.17 -0.98
CA MET A 289 -11.08 6.97 0.11
C MET A 289 -12.58 7.20 -0.08
N TYR A 290 -13.03 7.60 -1.27
CA TYR A 290 -14.46 7.78 -1.55
C TYR A 290 -15.24 6.47 -1.43
N TRP A 291 -14.68 5.36 -1.90
CA TRP A 291 -15.29 4.05 -1.74
C TRP A 291 -15.40 3.66 -0.27
N GLY A 292 -14.34 3.86 0.51
CA GLY A 292 -14.34 3.62 1.96
C GLY A 292 -15.36 4.46 2.72
N LEU A 293 -15.49 5.75 2.38
CA LEU A 293 -16.52 6.63 2.94
C LEU A 293 -17.93 6.15 2.61
N GLY A 294 -18.17 5.67 1.38
CA GLY A 294 -19.46 5.08 1.00
C GLY A 294 -19.80 3.84 1.81
N GLN A 295 -18.82 2.94 2.02
CA GLN A 295 -19.03 1.75 2.87
C GLN A 295 -19.27 2.13 4.33
N ALA A 296 -18.55 3.11 4.85
CA ALA A 296 -18.75 3.62 6.21
C ALA A 296 -20.16 4.21 6.40
N GLN A 297 -20.66 4.96 5.42
CA GLN A 297 -22.03 5.50 5.46
C GLN A 297 -23.09 4.40 5.45
N ILE A 298 -22.93 3.38 4.62
CA ILE A 298 -23.83 2.21 4.60
C ILE A 298 -23.80 1.50 5.95
N ALA A 299 -22.61 1.28 6.52
CA ALA A 299 -22.45 0.63 7.82
C ALA A 299 -23.13 1.43 8.95
N VAL A 300 -22.95 2.76 8.97
CA VAL A 300 -23.60 3.65 9.94
C VAL A 300 -25.13 3.58 9.79
N GLN A 301 -25.66 3.66 8.57
CA GLN A 301 -27.10 3.55 8.34
C GLN A 301 -27.66 2.19 8.80
N SER A 302 -26.95 1.09 8.53
CA SER A 302 -27.38 -0.23 9.01
C SER A 302 -27.33 -0.33 10.54
N ALA A 303 -26.32 0.26 11.19
CA ALA A 303 -26.22 0.27 12.64
C ALA A 303 -27.37 1.05 13.29
N THR A 304 -27.74 2.21 12.73
CA THR A 304 -28.86 3.01 13.23
C THR A 304 -30.20 2.28 13.11
N LEU A 305 -30.42 1.51 12.04
CA LEU A 305 -31.66 0.74 11.87
C LEU A 305 -31.72 -0.53 12.74
N GLN A 306 -30.57 -1.14 13.06
CA GLN A 306 -30.51 -2.34 13.90
C GLN A 306 -30.58 -2.05 15.40
N GLN A 307 -30.29 -0.82 15.82
CA GLN A 307 -30.21 -0.47 17.22
C GLN A 307 -31.54 -0.66 17.98
N PRO A 308 -32.71 -0.17 17.52
CA PRO A 308 -33.99 -0.39 18.21
C PRO A 308 -34.38 -1.87 18.33
N HIS A 309 -34.01 -2.68 17.33
CA HIS A 309 -34.21 -4.13 17.39
C HIS A 309 -33.35 -4.77 18.48
N GLY A 310 -32.08 -4.36 18.59
CA GLY A 310 -31.18 -4.79 19.67
C GLY A 310 -31.68 -4.39 21.06
N GLU A 311 -32.17 -3.15 21.21
CA GLU A 311 -32.77 -2.64 22.45
C GLU A 311 -33.99 -3.47 22.86
N CYS A 312 -34.94 -3.69 21.96
CA CYS A 312 -36.12 -4.52 22.23
C CYS A 312 -35.78 -5.99 22.52
N SER A 313 -34.80 -6.54 21.80
CA SER A 313 -34.30 -7.92 21.99
C SER A 313 -33.68 -8.10 23.38
N LEU A 314 -32.93 -7.10 23.85
CA LEU A 314 -32.32 -7.13 25.18
C LEU A 314 -33.40 -7.11 26.27
N ILE A 315 -34.42 -6.25 26.15
CA ILE A 315 -35.50 -6.15 27.14
C ILE A 315 -36.34 -7.43 27.19
N VAL A 316 -36.76 -7.97 26.03
CA VAL A 316 -37.60 -9.18 26.02
C VAL A 316 -36.86 -10.41 26.55
N SER A 317 -35.57 -10.58 26.24
CA SER A 317 -34.75 -11.67 26.78
C SER A 317 -34.67 -11.61 28.31
N ASN A 318 -34.38 -10.44 28.88
CA ASN A 318 -34.29 -10.28 30.33
C ASN A 318 -35.63 -10.47 31.03
N LEU A 319 -36.73 -10.09 30.37
CA LEU A 319 -38.07 -10.31 30.88
C LEU A 319 -38.43 -11.80 30.94
N ILE A 320 -38.07 -12.56 29.90
CA ILE A 320 -38.24 -14.03 29.87
C ILE A 320 -37.35 -14.69 30.92
N ASP A 321 -36.06 -14.33 31.00
CA ASP A 321 -35.12 -14.87 32.00
C ASP A 321 -35.63 -14.65 33.43
N PHE A 322 -36.21 -13.48 33.71
CA PHE A 322 -36.84 -13.18 35.00
C PHE A 322 -38.00 -14.14 35.28
N ALA A 323 -38.90 -14.33 34.32
CA ALA A 323 -40.07 -15.18 34.48
C ALA A 323 -39.71 -16.67 34.63
N GLU A 324 -38.68 -17.14 33.92
CA GLU A 324 -38.15 -18.50 34.07
C GLU A 324 -37.50 -18.70 35.45
N THR A 325 -36.80 -17.70 35.95
CA THR A 325 -36.09 -17.77 37.23
C THR A 325 -37.04 -17.70 38.42
N ASP A 326 -37.96 -16.73 38.42
CA ASP A 326 -38.83 -16.45 39.56
C ASP A 326 -40.21 -17.14 39.45
N GLY A 327 -40.53 -17.74 38.30
CA GLY A 327 -41.81 -18.41 38.04
C GLY A 327 -43.01 -17.44 37.95
N VAL A 328 -42.74 -16.14 37.94
CA VAL A 328 -43.72 -15.05 37.84
C VAL A 328 -43.15 -13.93 36.96
N TRP A 329 -44.02 -13.22 36.25
CA TRP A 329 -43.61 -11.96 35.61
C TRP A 329 -43.33 -10.88 36.67
N PRO A 330 -42.43 -9.91 36.41
CA PRO A 330 -42.15 -8.84 37.37
C PRO A 330 -43.39 -7.97 37.62
N ALA A 331 -43.62 -7.52 38.86
CA ALA A 331 -44.80 -6.70 39.15
C ALA A 331 -44.73 -5.31 38.47
N HIS A 332 -43.52 -4.80 38.28
CA HIS A 332 -43.22 -3.60 37.50
C HIS A 332 -41.90 -3.78 36.75
N ALA A 333 -41.76 -3.16 35.58
CA ALA A 333 -40.59 -3.32 34.71
C ALA A 333 -39.28 -2.87 35.36
N SER A 334 -39.32 -1.99 36.36
CA SER A 334 -38.12 -1.57 37.10
C SER A 334 -37.49 -2.72 37.90
N GLU A 335 -38.19 -3.82 38.15
CA GLU A 335 -37.59 -5.01 38.77
C GLU A 335 -36.54 -5.67 37.85
N LEU A 336 -36.65 -5.48 36.54
CA LEU A 336 -35.64 -5.94 35.59
C LEU A 336 -34.29 -5.23 35.79
N ILE A 337 -34.32 -3.97 36.25
CA ILE A 337 -33.12 -3.19 36.62
C ILE A 337 -32.51 -3.70 37.94
N ARG A 338 -33.32 -4.31 38.81
CA ARG A 338 -32.86 -4.86 40.10
C ARG A 338 -32.10 -6.17 39.94
N VAL A 339 -32.66 -7.09 39.13
CA VAL A 339 -32.19 -8.49 39.06
C VAL A 339 -31.24 -8.71 37.88
N GLY A 340 -31.39 -7.93 36.81
CA GLY A 340 -30.66 -8.12 35.56
C GLY A 340 -29.49 -7.15 35.33
N PRO A 341 -28.77 -7.32 34.21
CA PRO A 341 -27.77 -6.36 33.71
C PRO A 341 -28.37 -5.03 33.23
N LEU A 342 -29.70 -4.90 33.20
CA LEU A 342 -30.39 -3.72 32.70
C LEU A 342 -30.21 -2.52 33.63
N THR A 343 -30.14 -1.34 33.01
CA THR A 343 -30.02 -0.05 33.66
C THR A 343 -31.19 0.85 33.25
N GLY A 344 -31.27 2.05 33.85
CA GLY A 344 -32.26 3.04 33.42
C GLY A 344 -32.09 3.43 31.96
N PHE A 345 -30.85 3.49 31.48
CA PHE A 345 -30.48 3.80 30.11
C PHE A 345 -31.09 2.82 29.10
N ASP A 346 -31.18 1.53 29.45
CA ASP A 346 -31.75 0.52 28.56
C ASP A 346 -33.27 0.64 28.40
N MET A 347 -33.95 1.45 29.23
CA MET A 347 -35.38 1.74 29.14
C MET A 347 -35.67 2.94 28.22
N VAL A 348 -34.64 3.60 27.70
CA VAL A 348 -34.75 4.79 26.86
C VAL A 348 -34.16 4.47 25.49
N ALA A 349 -34.96 4.58 24.44
CA ALA A 349 -34.54 4.27 23.08
C ALA A 349 -33.58 5.35 22.58
N ALA A 350 -32.48 4.99 21.93
CA ALA A 350 -31.53 6.00 21.46
C ALA A 350 -32.08 6.93 20.36
N ALA A 351 -33.16 6.53 19.71
CA ALA A 351 -33.87 7.35 18.72
C ALA A 351 -34.96 8.25 19.33
N SER A 352 -35.17 8.19 20.66
CA SER A 352 -36.20 8.92 21.38
C SER A 352 -35.67 10.26 21.93
N ASP A 353 -36.57 11.22 22.07
CA ASP A 353 -36.33 12.48 22.81
C ASP A 353 -36.46 12.31 24.34
N THR A 354 -36.78 11.09 24.81
CA THR A 354 -36.84 10.73 26.23
C THR A 354 -35.43 10.64 26.84
N PHE A 355 -35.25 11.07 28.08
CA PHE A 355 -34.03 10.85 28.87
C PHE A 355 -34.35 10.11 30.18
N GLU A 356 -33.36 9.50 30.84
CA GLU A 356 -33.55 8.81 32.13
C GLU A 356 -34.13 9.74 33.23
N SER A 357 -33.84 11.03 33.14
CA SER A 357 -34.37 12.06 34.05
C SER A 357 -35.87 12.31 33.87
N ASP A 358 -36.41 11.95 32.71
CA ASP A 358 -37.80 12.16 32.31
C ASP A 358 -38.69 10.99 32.69
N VAL A 359 -38.11 9.82 32.96
CA VAL A 359 -38.86 8.60 33.26
C VAL A 359 -39.15 8.53 34.77
N PRO A 360 -40.38 8.81 35.22
CA PRO A 360 -40.70 8.81 36.63
C PRO A 360 -40.69 7.38 37.19
N LEU A 361 -40.20 7.24 38.42
CA LEU A 361 -40.26 6.00 39.19
C LEU A 361 -40.56 6.32 40.65
N GLY A 362 -41.84 6.19 41.02
CA GLY A 362 -42.32 6.59 42.34
C GLY A 362 -42.23 8.10 42.53
N ASP A 363 -41.45 8.54 43.53
CA ASP A 363 -41.20 9.97 43.82
C ASP A 363 -39.84 10.45 43.28
N SER A 364 -39.26 9.67 42.36
CA SER A 364 -37.92 9.84 41.76
C SER A 364 -38.00 9.61 40.23
N ASN A 365 -36.84 9.51 39.56
CA ASN A 365 -36.70 9.09 38.16
C ASN A 365 -35.58 8.04 37.98
N LEU A 366 -35.43 7.51 36.76
CA LEU A 366 -34.42 6.48 36.45
C LEU A 366 -32.98 6.99 36.62
N GLU A 367 -32.68 8.25 36.29
CA GLU A 367 -31.33 8.82 36.48
C GLU A 367 -30.93 8.82 37.97
N THR A 368 -31.84 9.24 38.82
CA THR A 368 -31.63 9.24 40.28
C THR A 368 -31.51 7.81 40.82
N LEU A 369 -32.27 6.85 40.26
CA LEU A 369 -32.18 5.44 40.62
C LEU A 369 -30.81 4.84 40.29
N ALA A 370 -30.24 5.21 39.14
CA ALA A 370 -28.94 4.71 38.69
C ALA A 370 -27.81 5.10 39.66
N THR A 371 -27.89 6.30 40.24
CA THR A 371 -26.90 6.83 41.17
C THR A 371 -27.24 6.60 42.66
N ALA A 372 -28.44 6.09 42.96
CA ALA A 372 -28.87 5.80 44.33
C ALA A 372 -28.11 4.61 44.95
N PRO A 373 -27.82 4.63 46.26
CA PRO A 373 -27.37 3.45 46.98
C PRO A 373 -28.39 2.31 46.93
N GLU A 374 -27.92 1.06 46.94
CA GLU A 374 -28.76 -0.15 46.77
C GLU A 374 -30.04 -0.16 47.64
N PRO A 375 -30.01 0.18 48.95
CA PRO A 375 -31.23 0.16 49.76
C PRO A 375 -32.30 1.15 49.28
N ARG A 376 -31.89 2.32 48.75
CA ARG A 376 -32.82 3.31 48.18
C ARG A 376 -33.34 2.88 46.82
N ARG A 377 -32.53 2.16 46.05
CA ARG A 377 -32.94 1.58 44.77
C ARG A 377 -34.02 0.53 44.98
N GLU A 378 -33.80 -0.39 45.91
CA GLU A 378 -34.80 -1.40 46.29
C GLU A 378 -36.10 -0.76 46.80
N GLU A 379 -35.99 0.28 47.64
CA GLU A 379 -37.16 1.02 48.15
C GLU A 379 -37.96 1.68 47.02
N ALA A 380 -37.28 2.36 46.07
CA ALA A 380 -37.94 3.01 44.94
C ALA A 380 -38.62 2.00 43.99
N ILE A 381 -37.95 0.87 43.71
CA ILE A 381 -38.51 -0.21 42.87
C ILE A 381 -39.71 -0.85 43.56
N ALA A 382 -39.61 -1.19 44.85
CA ALA A 382 -40.71 -1.74 45.62
C ALA A 382 -41.90 -0.76 45.71
N ALA A 383 -41.64 0.53 45.86
CA ALA A 383 -42.67 1.56 45.86
C ALA A 383 -43.37 1.68 44.50
N ALA A 384 -42.64 1.56 43.38
CA ALA A 384 -43.23 1.52 42.04
C ALA A 384 -44.13 0.29 41.86
N SER A 385 -43.64 -0.90 42.20
CA SER A 385 -44.43 -2.14 42.16
C SER A 385 -45.68 -2.07 43.04
N ALA A 386 -45.59 -1.48 44.24
CA ALA A 386 -46.72 -1.36 45.17
C ALA A 386 -47.80 -0.37 44.71
N ARG A 387 -47.47 0.60 43.85
CA ARG A 387 -48.43 1.56 43.27
C ARG A 387 -49.19 0.98 42.08
N MET A 388 -48.76 -0.16 41.55
CA MET A 388 -49.42 -0.78 40.40
C MET A 388 -50.84 -1.22 40.73
N PRO A 389 -51.84 -0.86 39.90
CA PRO A 389 -53.21 -1.37 40.08
C PRO A 389 -53.23 -2.90 40.01
N SER A 390 -54.04 -3.54 40.85
CA SER A 390 -54.14 -5.00 40.90
C SER A 390 -54.71 -5.64 39.62
N ASN A 391 -55.33 -4.84 38.75
CA ASN A 391 -55.89 -5.24 37.46
C ASN A 391 -55.12 -4.63 36.28
N VAL A 392 -53.83 -4.30 36.44
CA VAL A 392 -52.99 -3.83 35.33
C VAL A 392 -52.93 -4.87 34.21
N ILE A 393 -53.02 -4.41 32.97
CA ILE A 393 -52.86 -5.23 31.76
C ILE A 393 -51.67 -4.77 30.91
N ALA A 394 -51.26 -3.50 31.04
CA ALA A 394 -50.04 -2.97 30.46
C ALA A 394 -49.57 -1.72 31.21
N HIS A 395 -48.27 -1.45 31.22
CA HIS A 395 -47.70 -0.23 31.80
C HIS A 395 -46.46 0.22 31.02
N ARG A 396 -46.02 1.45 31.26
CA ARG A 396 -44.87 2.06 30.59
C ARG A 396 -43.72 2.27 31.55
N LEU A 397 -42.50 1.97 31.10
CA LEU A 397 -41.26 2.43 31.71
C LEU A 397 -40.33 2.90 30.60
N GLY A 398 -40.01 4.20 30.60
CA GLY A 398 -39.32 4.87 29.50
C GLY A 398 -40.06 4.73 28.17
N ASP A 399 -39.34 4.32 27.13
CA ASP A 399 -39.85 4.15 25.77
C ASP A 399 -40.47 2.77 25.51
N PHE A 400 -40.61 1.94 26.55
CA PHE A 400 -41.17 0.61 26.45
C PHE A 400 -42.53 0.49 27.12
N VAL A 401 -43.47 -0.15 26.42
CA VAL A 401 -44.76 -0.58 26.94
C VAL A 401 -44.70 -2.08 27.21
N PHE A 402 -44.90 -2.46 28.46
CA PHE A 402 -44.87 -3.84 28.93
C PHE A 402 -46.30 -4.39 28.99
N THR A 403 -46.57 -5.49 28.30
CA THR A 403 -47.92 -6.05 28.06
C THR A 403 -48.08 -7.49 28.57
N TYR A 404 -47.11 -7.97 29.34
CA TYR A 404 -47.02 -9.33 29.88
C TYR A 404 -48.02 -9.65 31.00
N HIS A 405 -48.70 -8.63 31.56
CA HIS A 405 -49.61 -8.85 32.69
C HIS A 405 -50.76 -9.78 32.32
N GLY A 406 -50.92 -10.83 33.12
CA GLY A 406 -51.91 -11.90 32.91
C GLY A 406 -51.49 -12.99 31.92
N VAL A 407 -50.39 -12.81 31.17
CA VAL A 407 -49.85 -13.86 30.29
C VAL A 407 -49.34 -15.02 31.15
N PRO A 408 -49.65 -16.29 30.81
CA PRO A 408 -49.12 -17.42 31.58
C PRO A 408 -47.59 -17.48 31.47
N VAL A 409 -46.90 -17.73 32.57
CA VAL A 409 -45.42 -17.85 32.59
C VAL A 409 -44.98 -19.18 31.98
N VAL A 410 -45.73 -20.24 32.24
CA VAL A 410 -45.46 -21.58 31.68
C VAL A 410 -46.19 -21.72 30.37
N ASP A 411 -45.43 -21.96 29.30
CA ASP A 411 -45.95 -22.12 27.92
C ASP A 411 -46.78 -20.91 27.44
N PRO A 412 -46.22 -19.68 27.48
CA PRO A 412 -46.92 -18.53 26.92
C PRO A 412 -47.15 -18.71 25.42
N PRO A 413 -48.33 -18.36 24.89
CA PRO A 413 -48.56 -18.34 23.44
C PRO A 413 -47.51 -17.47 22.75
N ALA A 414 -46.75 -18.06 21.82
CA ALA A 414 -45.56 -17.49 21.22
C ALA A 414 -45.81 -16.09 20.62
N GLU A 415 -46.99 -15.88 20.03
CA GLU A 415 -47.33 -14.64 19.32
C GLU A 415 -47.68 -13.47 20.26
N LEU A 416 -47.84 -13.71 21.56
CA LEU A 416 -48.22 -12.64 22.49
C LEU A 416 -47.07 -11.65 22.68
N TRP A 417 -47.38 -10.37 22.51
CA TRP A 417 -46.49 -9.27 22.82
C TRP A 417 -46.24 -9.21 24.33
N LEU A 418 -44.97 -9.21 24.72
CA LEU A 418 -44.54 -9.01 26.10
C LEU A 418 -44.07 -7.58 26.34
N VAL A 419 -43.39 -7.00 25.33
CA VAL A 419 -42.87 -5.64 25.38
C VAL A 419 -42.95 -5.00 23.99
N VAL A 420 -43.25 -3.71 23.94
CA VAL A 420 -43.26 -2.91 22.71
C VAL A 420 -42.39 -1.68 22.90
N LEU A 421 -41.40 -1.51 22.02
CA LEU A 421 -40.67 -0.25 21.89
C LEU A 421 -41.58 0.77 21.18
N ALA A 422 -42.19 1.64 21.97
CA ALA A 422 -43.06 2.70 21.49
C ALA A 422 -42.71 3.96 22.28
N CYS A 423 -41.96 4.88 21.68
CA CYS A 423 -41.41 6.07 22.35
C CYS A 423 -42.45 6.79 23.22
N ASP A 424 -41.99 7.36 24.33
CA ASP A 424 -42.84 8.07 25.29
C ASP A 424 -43.66 9.18 24.61
N PRO A 425 -45.01 9.09 24.61
CA PRO A 425 -45.86 10.09 23.98
C PRO A 425 -45.73 11.47 24.63
N ASP A 426 -45.35 11.56 25.91
CA ASP A 426 -45.21 12.85 26.62
C ASP A 426 -43.96 13.63 26.17
N ARG A 427 -42.96 12.95 25.59
CA ARG A 427 -41.73 13.56 25.07
C ARG A 427 -41.65 13.60 23.55
N ASN A 428 -42.30 12.67 22.86
CA ASN A 428 -42.16 12.48 21.42
C ASN A 428 -43.43 12.91 20.64
N VAL A 429 -44.00 14.06 21.01
CA VAL A 429 -45.31 14.55 20.50
C VAL A 429 -45.29 14.78 18.97
N ASP A 430 -44.17 15.29 18.45
CA ASP A 430 -44.01 15.65 17.03
C ASP A 430 -43.01 14.74 16.28
N SER A 431 -42.27 13.90 17.01
CA SER A 431 -41.17 13.10 16.48
C SER A 431 -41.65 11.99 15.53
N GLY A 432 -42.97 11.76 15.47
CA GLY A 432 -43.60 10.74 14.65
C GLY A 432 -42.89 9.42 14.86
N ILE A 433 -43.12 8.78 16.02
CA ILE A 433 -42.52 7.51 16.48
C ILE A 433 -41.73 6.84 15.35
N ALA A 434 -40.39 6.84 15.48
CA ALA A 434 -39.41 6.29 14.55
C ALA A 434 -40.09 5.25 13.66
N GLY A 435 -40.11 5.45 12.33
CA GLY A 435 -41.12 4.91 11.41
C GLY A 435 -41.45 3.40 11.47
N SER A 436 -40.76 2.63 12.29
CA SER A 436 -41.08 1.27 12.70
C SER A 436 -41.30 1.13 14.22
N ILE A 437 -42.29 0.33 14.60
CA ILE A 437 -42.50 -0.19 15.96
C ILE A 437 -41.77 -1.53 16.09
N PHE A 438 -41.14 -1.79 17.22
CA PHE A 438 -40.49 -3.07 17.53
C PHE A 438 -41.20 -3.74 18.70
N VAL A 439 -41.44 -5.04 18.57
CA VAL A 439 -42.23 -5.81 19.54
C VAL A 439 -41.48 -7.07 19.92
N GLY A 440 -41.23 -7.25 21.21
CA GLY A 440 -40.74 -8.50 21.77
C GLY A 440 -41.91 -9.45 22.08
N THR A 441 -41.87 -10.64 21.51
CA THR A 441 -42.89 -11.68 21.65
C THR A 441 -42.51 -12.72 22.72
N ALA A 442 -43.46 -13.56 23.12
CA ALA A 442 -43.27 -14.48 24.23
C ALA A 442 -42.32 -15.66 23.94
N ASP A 443 -42.03 -15.92 22.67
CA ASP A 443 -40.96 -16.83 22.24
C ASP A 443 -39.56 -16.18 22.20
N GLY A 444 -39.44 -14.91 22.62
CA GLY A 444 -38.19 -14.16 22.66
C GLY A 444 -37.75 -13.58 21.32
N LEU A 445 -38.58 -13.68 20.27
CA LEU A 445 -38.32 -13.02 19.00
C LEU A 445 -38.71 -11.53 19.07
N VAL A 446 -38.14 -10.75 18.14
CA VAL A 446 -38.51 -9.35 17.93
C VAL A 446 -39.09 -9.21 16.53
N ASP A 447 -40.34 -8.77 16.43
CA ASP A 447 -40.97 -8.37 15.17
C ASP A 447 -40.88 -6.84 15.00
N SER A 448 -40.93 -6.38 13.75
CA SER A 448 -40.99 -4.96 13.45
C SER A 448 -41.94 -4.67 12.30
N PHE A 449 -42.67 -3.57 12.41
CA PHE A 449 -43.65 -3.14 11.41
C PHE A 449 -43.76 -1.61 11.42
N LEU A 450 -44.34 -1.03 10.37
CA LEU A 450 -44.40 0.43 10.26
C LEU A 450 -45.38 1.03 11.29
N THR A 451 -45.11 2.23 11.79
CA THR A 451 -46.02 2.93 12.73
C THR A 451 -47.44 3.09 12.14
N SER A 452 -47.56 3.22 10.82
CA SER A 452 -48.85 3.26 10.12
C SER A 452 -49.66 1.94 10.21
N GLU A 453 -49.01 0.83 10.51
CA GLU A 453 -49.61 -0.50 10.64
C GLU A 453 -50.00 -0.81 12.10
N LEU A 454 -49.60 0.04 13.06
CA LEU A 454 -49.77 -0.20 14.50
C LEU A 454 -51.23 -0.51 14.87
N ALA A 455 -52.19 0.26 14.35
CA ALA A 455 -53.60 0.05 14.67
C ALA A 455 -54.10 -1.33 14.20
N ALA A 456 -53.66 -1.80 13.04
CA ALA A 456 -54.03 -3.11 12.50
C ALA A 456 -53.35 -4.24 13.30
N ARG A 457 -52.04 -4.11 13.56
CA ARG A 457 -51.26 -5.09 14.34
C ARG A 457 -51.75 -5.19 15.79
N LEU A 458 -52.13 -4.08 16.40
CA LEU A 458 -52.74 -4.05 17.74
C LEU A 458 -54.11 -4.76 17.75
N ALA A 459 -54.92 -4.60 16.70
CA ALA A 459 -56.19 -5.31 16.56
C ALA A 459 -55.98 -6.84 16.40
N GLU A 460 -55.00 -7.26 15.60
CA GLU A 460 -54.59 -8.67 15.49
C GLU A 460 -54.16 -9.23 16.84
N GLN A 461 -53.28 -8.51 17.54
CA GLN A 461 -52.80 -8.91 18.87
C GLN A 461 -53.93 -9.00 19.89
N ASN A 462 -54.90 -8.08 19.84
CA ASN A 462 -56.08 -8.15 20.69
C ASN A 462 -56.98 -9.36 20.38
N GLY A 463 -57.02 -9.80 19.13
CA GLY A 463 -57.65 -11.06 18.74
C GLY A 463 -56.98 -12.27 19.40
N VAL A 464 -55.64 -12.32 19.38
CA VAL A 464 -54.85 -13.37 20.06
C VAL A 464 -55.06 -13.31 21.57
N ARG A 465 -55.02 -12.12 22.18
CA ARG A 465 -55.28 -11.94 23.62
C ARG A 465 -56.67 -12.46 24.00
N GLN A 466 -57.69 -12.17 23.19
CA GLN A 466 -59.05 -12.65 23.43
C GLN A 466 -59.16 -14.18 23.39
N THR A 467 -58.46 -14.87 22.48
CA THR A 467 -58.49 -16.35 22.43
C THR A 467 -57.87 -16.99 23.67
N HIS A 468 -57.00 -16.27 24.38
CA HIS A 468 -56.38 -16.69 25.63
C HIS A 468 -57.07 -16.10 26.88
N GLY A 469 -58.23 -15.45 26.73
CA GLY A 469 -58.96 -14.86 27.86
C GLY A 469 -58.28 -13.65 28.50
N LEU A 470 -57.35 -13.00 27.79
CA LEU A 470 -56.66 -11.80 28.24
C LEU A 470 -57.43 -10.54 27.82
N PRO A 471 -57.46 -9.47 28.64
CA PRO A 471 -58.07 -8.20 28.26
C PRO A 471 -57.37 -7.57 27.04
N PRO A 472 -58.11 -6.88 26.15
CA PRO A 472 -57.51 -6.19 25.01
C PRO A 472 -56.64 -5.02 25.48
N LEU A 473 -55.54 -4.79 24.77
CA LEU A 473 -54.67 -3.63 24.95
C LEU A 473 -55.31 -2.38 24.34
N PRO A 474 -55.27 -1.22 25.01
CA PRO A 474 -55.68 0.05 24.43
C PRO A 474 -54.61 0.54 23.44
N ALA A 475 -54.85 1.69 22.81
CA ALA A 475 -53.83 2.35 21.98
C ALA A 475 -52.56 2.63 22.81
N LEU A 476 -51.38 2.30 22.27
CA LEU A 476 -50.13 2.31 23.04
C LEU A 476 -49.70 3.72 23.49
N ASP A 477 -50.16 4.76 22.79
CA ASP A 477 -49.98 6.17 23.12
C ASP A 477 -50.85 6.64 24.30
N SER A 478 -51.94 5.93 24.59
CA SER A 478 -52.77 6.18 25.78
C SER A 478 -52.17 5.63 27.07
N ILE A 479 -51.12 4.80 26.97
CA ILE A 479 -50.40 4.22 28.10
C ILE A 479 -49.22 5.13 28.41
N THR A 480 -49.32 5.93 29.47
CA THR A 480 -48.24 6.81 29.96
C THR A 480 -47.65 6.27 31.27
N HIS A 481 -46.52 6.83 31.75
CA HIS A 481 -45.95 6.39 33.04
C HIS A 481 -46.91 6.60 34.22
N ALA A 482 -47.78 7.61 34.15
CA ALA A 482 -48.77 7.92 35.18
C ALA A 482 -50.08 7.13 35.02
N THR A 483 -50.36 6.60 33.81
CA THR A 483 -51.65 5.99 33.48
C THR A 483 -51.44 4.60 32.90
N PRO A 484 -51.15 3.58 33.74
CA PRO A 484 -51.10 2.19 33.29
C PRO A 484 -52.48 1.75 32.80
N ALA A 485 -52.52 0.90 31.78
CA ALA A 485 -53.76 0.30 31.30
C ALA A 485 -54.25 -0.76 32.29
N THR A 486 -55.54 -0.72 32.62
CA THR A 486 -56.17 -1.70 33.53
C THR A 486 -57.32 -2.43 32.84
N GLY A 487 -57.51 -3.70 33.19
CA GLY A 487 -58.64 -4.52 32.73
C GLY A 487 -59.91 -4.16 33.48
N GLY A 488 -60.94 -3.73 32.74
CA GLY A 488 -62.24 -3.31 33.29
C GLY A 488 -63.14 -4.44 33.76
#